data_AF-A0A9W9CYT5-F1
#
_entry.id   AF-A0A9W9CYT5-F1
#
_cell.length_a   1.000
_cell.length_b   1.000
_cell.length_c   1.000
_cell.angle_alpha   90.00
_cell.angle_beta   90.00
_cell.angle_gamma   90.00
#
_symmetry.space_group_name_H-M   'P 1'
#
loop_
_entity.id
_entity.type
_entity.pdbx_description
1 polymer ?
#
loop_
_entity_poly.entity_id
_entity_poly.type
_entity_poly.pdbx_seq_one_letter_code
_entity_poly.pdbx_strand_id
1 'polypeptide(L)'
;MLSFAPPLLARALDQNGIDPNNINTTTTDPLIIAMSRKYCKVGTCPTSWQVIDYRPSLAGNAIYMTVFILLLCTQAYFGMRHKTWKYTAILLTGLLGEIVGYAGRLMLNANPFLMNNFLVNLIPLTLAPALFTAAIYLSLSRVFFILDPSHAYSRLKPQLYTYIFVSCDLLALVLQAIGGALAATAKDKRGSDQGVRVMIAGLISQVITMALFLGLWGDFAVRHRRARGRTTGKLGMYEALEASNAFKWFQWSKWPRRNMIATALTLLGLFVATLLIFVRCIYRVAELWEGFGGHLANHEASFMVFEGPMIILAVAGLTWFHPGRVFGEVWGPAGRGERTHGKLADEGSEVSLATSYPYEGV
;
A
#
# COMPACT_ATOMS: atom_id res chain seq x y z
N MET A 1 -34.37 32.24 -62.10
CA MET A 1 -33.07 32.23 -61.39
C MET A 1 -33.35 32.12 -59.89
N LEU A 2 -33.44 30.90 -59.36
CA LEU A 2 -33.45 30.66 -57.92
C LEU A 2 -32.10 30.02 -57.60
N SER A 3 -31.18 30.82 -57.08
CA SER A 3 -29.85 30.39 -56.68
C SER A 3 -30.00 29.57 -55.39
N PHE A 4 -29.95 28.24 -55.52
CA PHE A 4 -29.72 27.35 -54.39
C PHE A 4 -28.28 27.55 -53.92
N ALA A 5 -28.09 28.42 -52.92
CA ALA A 5 -26.87 28.37 -52.12
C ALA A 5 -26.86 27.01 -51.37
N PRO A 6 -25.80 26.19 -51.50
CA PRO A 6 -25.70 24.96 -50.72
C PRO A 6 -25.69 25.34 -49.23
N PRO A 7 -26.27 24.52 -48.33
CA PRO A 7 -26.18 24.77 -46.91
C PRO A 7 -24.70 24.78 -46.55
N LEU A 8 -24.22 25.93 -46.05
CA LEU A 8 -22.94 26.00 -45.37
C LEU A 8 -22.96 24.89 -44.32
N LEU A 9 -22.12 23.87 -44.50
CA LEU A 9 -21.82 22.87 -43.49
C LEU A 9 -21.42 23.63 -42.24
N ALA A 10 -22.37 23.84 -41.31
CA ALA A 10 -22.05 24.33 -39.99
C ALA A 10 -21.08 23.31 -39.42
N ARG A 11 -19.80 23.69 -39.31
CA ARG A 11 -18.79 22.85 -38.67
C ARG A 11 -19.38 22.42 -37.33
N ALA A 12 -19.45 21.11 -37.11
CA ALA A 12 -19.96 20.55 -35.87
C ALA A 12 -18.95 20.84 -34.76
N LEU A 13 -18.97 22.07 -34.26
CA LEU A 13 -18.17 22.51 -33.14
C LEU A 13 -18.75 21.89 -31.87
N ASP A 14 -17.87 21.49 -30.97
CA ASP A 14 -18.29 21.05 -29.65
C ASP A 14 -18.70 22.22 -28.75
N GLN A 15 -19.11 21.92 -27.51
CA GLN A 15 -19.53 22.93 -26.52
C GLN A 15 -18.44 23.98 -26.20
N ASN A 16 -17.18 23.69 -26.51
CA ASN A 16 -16.03 24.58 -26.30
C ASN A 16 -15.57 25.25 -27.60
N GLY A 17 -16.31 25.11 -28.70
CA GLY A 17 -15.96 25.71 -29.99
C GLY A 17 -14.85 24.97 -30.75
N ILE A 18 -14.59 23.70 -30.45
CA ILE A 18 -13.55 22.89 -31.13
C ILE A 18 -14.17 22.04 -32.22
N ASP A 19 -13.60 22.10 -33.42
CA ASP A 19 -13.94 21.21 -34.54
C ASP A 19 -13.15 19.89 -34.42
N PRO A 20 -13.82 18.75 -34.18
CA PRO A 20 -13.15 17.46 -34.06
C PRO A 20 -12.42 17.02 -35.33
N ASN A 21 -12.84 17.50 -36.51
CA ASN A 21 -12.31 17.11 -37.81
C ASN A 21 -11.20 18.05 -38.32
N ASN A 22 -11.04 19.23 -37.71
CA ASN A 22 -10.08 20.24 -38.14
C ASN A 22 -9.41 20.93 -36.95
N ILE A 23 -8.67 20.14 -36.18
CA ILE A 23 -7.94 20.60 -34.98
C ILE A 23 -6.81 21.55 -35.40
N ASN A 24 -6.75 22.74 -34.81
CA ASN A 24 -5.66 23.68 -35.03
C ASN A 24 -4.39 23.22 -34.29
N THR A 25 -3.59 22.37 -34.93
CA THR A 25 -2.37 21.79 -34.34
C THR A 25 -1.22 22.78 -34.14
N THR A 26 -1.34 24.02 -34.64
CA THR A 26 -0.31 25.06 -34.49
C THR A 26 -0.56 25.97 -33.29
N THR A 27 -1.66 25.80 -32.55
CA THR A 27 -1.92 26.61 -31.35
C THR A 27 -0.89 26.33 -30.25
N THR A 28 -0.49 27.40 -29.55
CA THR A 28 0.37 27.34 -28.37
C THR A 28 -0.43 27.59 -27.08
N ASP A 29 -1.73 27.87 -27.18
CA ASP A 29 -2.58 28.13 -26.02
C ASP A 29 -2.83 26.82 -25.26
N PRO A 30 -2.36 26.69 -24.00
CA PRO A 30 -2.50 25.46 -23.22
C PRO A 30 -3.96 25.07 -22.96
N LEU A 31 -4.89 26.04 -22.92
CA LEU A 31 -6.31 25.78 -22.70
C LEU A 31 -6.92 25.10 -23.94
N ILE A 32 -6.66 25.64 -25.12
CA ILE A 32 -7.14 25.09 -26.39
C ILE A 32 -6.53 23.71 -26.63
N ILE A 33 -5.24 23.55 -26.33
CA ILE A 33 -4.56 22.25 -26.40
C ILE A 33 -5.25 21.24 -25.48
N ALA A 34 -5.47 21.58 -24.21
CA ALA A 34 -6.09 20.68 -23.24
C ALA A 34 -7.50 20.24 -23.67
N MET A 35 -8.31 21.16 -24.19
CA MET A 35 -9.66 20.86 -24.69
C MET A 35 -9.64 20.05 -26.00
N SER A 36 -8.62 20.22 -26.85
CA SER A 36 -8.48 19.51 -28.14
C SER A 36 -8.01 18.07 -27.98
N ARG A 37 -7.25 17.76 -26.91
CA ARG A 37 -6.65 16.44 -26.65
C ARG A 37 -7.64 15.27 -26.71
N LYS A 38 -8.92 15.47 -26.36
CA LYS A 38 -9.94 14.42 -26.41
C LYS A 38 -10.23 13.89 -27.82
N TYR A 39 -9.93 14.67 -28.86
CA TYR A 39 -10.09 14.28 -30.26
C TYR A 39 -8.77 13.83 -30.90
N CYS A 40 -7.65 13.97 -30.19
CA CYS A 40 -6.33 13.63 -30.71
C CYS A 40 -6.07 12.11 -30.70
N LYS A 41 -5.49 11.63 -31.79
CA LYS A 41 -4.95 10.28 -31.94
C LYS A 41 -3.48 10.35 -32.35
N VAL A 42 -2.81 9.22 -32.24
CA VAL A 42 -1.46 9.02 -32.77
C VAL A 42 -1.42 9.42 -34.24
N GLY A 43 -0.60 10.41 -34.58
CA GLY A 43 -0.43 10.89 -35.96
C GLY A 43 -1.34 12.05 -36.37
N THR A 44 -2.38 12.39 -35.59
CA THR A 44 -3.26 13.54 -35.91
C THR A 44 -2.84 14.83 -35.19
N CYS A 45 -2.22 14.71 -34.02
CA CYS A 45 -1.78 15.85 -33.20
C CYS A 45 -0.27 15.77 -32.92
N PRO A 46 0.39 16.92 -32.67
CA PRO A 46 1.81 16.96 -32.30
C PRO A 46 2.09 16.11 -31.07
N THR A 47 3.24 15.44 -31.03
CA THR A 47 3.62 14.62 -29.87
C THR A 47 3.84 15.42 -28.60
N SER A 48 4.17 16.72 -28.71
CA SER A 48 4.27 17.65 -27.58
C SER A 48 2.95 17.89 -26.84
N TRP A 49 1.82 17.49 -27.42
CA TRP A 49 0.51 17.61 -26.78
C TRP A 49 0.14 16.38 -25.95
N GLN A 50 1.00 15.36 -25.89
CA GLN A 50 0.79 14.20 -25.05
C GLN A 50 0.79 14.59 -23.56
N VAL A 51 0.17 13.78 -22.71
CA VAL A 51 0.15 14.03 -21.26
C VAL A 51 1.51 13.71 -20.62
N ILE A 52 2.23 12.76 -21.21
CA ILE A 52 3.60 12.40 -20.88
C ILE A 52 4.41 12.53 -22.17
N ASP A 53 5.64 13.03 -22.11
CA ASP A 53 6.48 13.34 -23.27
C ASP A 53 7.04 12.10 -23.99
N TYR A 54 6.79 10.90 -23.45
CA TYR A 54 7.21 9.64 -24.02
C TYR A 54 6.04 8.67 -24.15
N ARG A 55 6.20 7.67 -25.01
CA ARG A 55 5.26 6.56 -25.12
C ARG A 55 5.68 5.40 -24.23
N PRO A 56 4.83 4.99 -23.26
CA PRO A 56 5.13 3.83 -22.43
C PRO A 56 5.40 2.57 -23.26
N SER A 57 6.47 1.87 -22.93
CA SER A 57 6.85 0.60 -23.56
C SER A 57 5.76 -0.46 -23.38
N LEU A 58 5.25 -1.02 -24.48
CA LEU A 58 4.19 -2.03 -24.41
C LEU A 58 4.67 -3.31 -23.69
N ALA A 59 5.86 -3.80 -24.09
CA ALA A 59 6.41 -5.06 -23.57
C ALA A 59 6.70 -4.99 -22.05
N GLY A 60 7.38 -3.95 -21.59
CA GLY A 60 7.75 -3.80 -20.18
C GLY A 60 6.53 -3.72 -19.26
N ASN A 61 5.55 -2.89 -19.64
CA ASN A 61 4.33 -2.72 -18.86
C ASN A 61 3.44 -3.97 -18.89
N ALA A 62 3.38 -4.70 -20.01
CA ALA A 62 2.69 -5.98 -20.08
C ALA A 62 3.34 -7.04 -19.18
N ILE A 63 4.67 -7.13 -19.15
CA ILE A 63 5.39 -8.05 -18.25
C ILE A 63 5.06 -7.76 -16.79
N TYR A 64 5.14 -6.49 -16.37
CA TYR A 64 4.81 -6.13 -14.98
C TYR A 64 3.36 -6.45 -14.63
N MET A 65 2.41 -6.12 -15.51
CA MET A 65 1.01 -6.48 -15.33
C MET A 65 0.81 -8.00 -15.16
N THR A 66 1.45 -8.82 -16.01
CA THR A 66 1.39 -10.29 -15.90
C THR A 66 1.96 -10.78 -14.57
N VAL A 67 3.10 -10.23 -14.14
CA VAL A 67 3.70 -10.60 -12.83
C VAL A 67 2.76 -10.25 -11.67
N PHE A 68 2.12 -9.07 -11.69
CA PHE A 68 1.14 -8.71 -10.66
C PHE A 68 -0.08 -9.62 -10.65
N ILE A 69 -0.57 -10.05 -11.81
CA ILE A 69 -1.66 -11.04 -11.91
C ILE A 69 -1.23 -12.36 -11.27
N LEU A 70 -0.03 -12.86 -11.57
CA LEU A 70 0.49 -14.10 -10.98
C LEU A 70 0.63 -13.99 -9.46
N LEU A 71 1.14 -12.86 -8.96
CA LEU A 71 1.23 -12.58 -7.53
C LEU A 71 -0.16 -12.51 -6.88
N LEU A 72 -1.14 -11.90 -7.54
CA LEU A 72 -2.53 -11.83 -7.09
C LEU A 72 -3.14 -13.23 -6.94
N CYS A 73 -3.03 -14.08 -7.96
CA CYS A 73 -3.53 -15.45 -7.91
C CYS A 73 -2.85 -16.25 -6.78
N THR A 74 -1.53 -16.10 -6.65
CA THR A 74 -0.74 -16.79 -5.62
C THR A 74 -1.13 -16.36 -4.20
N GLN A 75 -1.34 -15.06 -3.99
CA GLN A 75 -1.76 -14.49 -2.71
C GLN A 75 -3.20 -14.86 -2.35
N ALA A 76 -4.10 -14.88 -3.34
CA ALA A 76 -5.46 -15.36 -3.16
C ALA A 76 -5.47 -16.83 -2.72
N TYR A 77 -4.65 -17.68 -3.36
CA TYR A 77 -4.51 -19.08 -2.98
C TYR A 77 -4.03 -19.25 -1.53
N PHE A 78 -2.95 -18.57 -1.12
CA PHE A 78 -2.49 -18.68 0.27
C PHE A 78 -3.47 -18.08 1.28
N GLY A 79 -4.14 -17.00 0.91
CA GLY A 79 -5.15 -16.38 1.75
C GLY A 79 -6.33 -17.30 2.04
N MET A 80 -6.83 -18.00 1.01
CA MET A 80 -7.89 -18.99 1.15
C MET A 80 -7.42 -20.22 1.94
N ARG A 81 -6.23 -20.75 1.62
CA ARG A 81 -5.64 -21.92 2.29
C ARG A 81 -5.44 -21.70 3.78
N HIS A 82 -4.92 -20.53 4.17
CA HIS A 82 -4.55 -20.22 5.55
C HIS A 82 -5.57 -19.34 6.29
N LYS A 83 -6.73 -19.05 5.67
CA LYS A 83 -7.84 -18.27 6.26
C LYS A 83 -7.41 -16.91 6.83
N THR A 84 -6.49 -16.22 6.15
CA THR A 84 -5.96 -14.91 6.58
C THR A 84 -6.76 -13.72 6.02
N TRP A 85 -8.10 -13.80 6.10
CA TRP A 85 -9.05 -12.93 5.38
C TRP A 85 -8.71 -11.44 5.36
N LYS A 86 -8.49 -10.80 6.52
CA LYS A 86 -8.21 -9.35 6.59
C LYS A 86 -6.93 -8.95 5.87
N TYR A 87 -5.86 -9.72 6.06
CA TYR A 87 -4.57 -9.46 5.42
C TYR A 87 -4.66 -9.67 3.91
N THR A 88 -5.27 -10.79 3.49
CA THR A 88 -5.44 -11.13 2.09
C THR A 88 -6.31 -10.10 1.37
N ALA A 89 -7.43 -9.65 1.97
CA ALA A 89 -8.31 -8.66 1.35
C ALA A 89 -7.55 -7.36 1.03
N ILE A 90 -6.80 -6.81 1.99
CA ILE A 90 -6.04 -5.57 1.79
C ILE A 90 -4.96 -5.76 0.72
N LEU A 91 -4.24 -6.88 0.76
CA LEU A 91 -3.17 -7.16 -0.19
C LEU A 91 -3.69 -7.37 -1.62
N LEU A 92 -4.83 -8.06 -1.78
CA LEU A 92 -5.48 -8.24 -3.08
C LEU A 92 -5.99 -6.91 -3.64
N THR A 93 -6.57 -6.04 -2.81
CA THR A 93 -6.98 -4.69 -3.26
C THR A 93 -5.79 -3.87 -3.75
N GLY A 94 -4.64 -3.94 -3.06
CA GLY A 94 -3.41 -3.30 -3.52
C GLY A 94 -2.92 -3.86 -4.86
N LEU A 95 -2.91 -5.19 -5.02
CA LEU A 95 -2.51 -5.85 -6.27
C LEU A 95 -3.45 -5.53 -7.45
N LEU A 96 -4.76 -5.44 -7.20
CA LEU A 96 -5.71 -4.97 -8.19
C LEU A 96 -5.40 -3.53 -8.61
N GLY A 97 -5.03 -2.66 -7.66
CA GLY A 97 -4.59 -1.30 -7.95
C GLY A 97 -3.38 -1.27 -8.89
N GLU A 98 -2.35 -2.08 -8.64
CA GLU A 98 -1.19 -2.20 -9.52
C GLU A 98 -1.60 -2.65 -10.93
N ILE A 99 -2.44 -3.70 -11.05
CA ILE A 99 -2.89 -4.22 -12.35
C ILE A 99 -3.65 -3.14 -13.14
N VAL A 100 -4.57 -2.42 -12.49
CA VAL A 100 -5.33 -1.33 -13.14
C VAL A 100 -4.38 -0.18 -13.55
N GLY A 101 -3.40 0.14 -12.71
CA GLY A 101 -2.38 1.14 -13.00
C GLY A 101 -1.56 0.80 -14.26
N TYR A 102 -1.07 -0.43 -14.36
CA TYR A 102 -0.34 -0.90 -15.54
C TYR A 102 -1.23 -1.05 -16.77
N ALA A 103 -2.51 -1.42 -16.61
CA ALA A 103 -3.49 -1.36 -17.69
C ALA A 103 -3.66 0.08 -18.20
N GLY A 104 -3.70 1.08 -17.30
CA GLY A 104 -3.66 2.50 -17.63
C GLY A 104 -2.43 2.88 -18.47
N ARG A 105 -1.24 2.33 -18.18
CA ARG A 105 -0.05 2.55 -19.03
C ARG A 105 -0.16 1.93 -20.41
N LEU A 106 -0.75 0.75 -20.54
CA LEU A 106 -1.03 0.15 -21.85
C LEU A 106 -2.03 1.02 -22.64
N MET A 107 -3.04 1.57 -21.97
CA MET A 107 -3.99 2.53 -22.56
C MET A 107 -3.30 3.84 -22.97
N LEU A 108 -2.32 4.32 -22.21
CA LEU A 108 -1.51 5.48 -22.56
C LEU A 108 -0.62 5.23 -23.79
N ASN A 109 -0.09 4.02 -23.96
CA ASN A 109 0.63 3.65 -25.18
C ASN A 109 -0.28 3.77 -26.42
N ALA A 110 -1.53 3.29 -26.31
CA ALA A 110 -2.51 3.35 -27.40
C ALA A 110 -2.98 4.79 -27.68
N ASN A 111 -3.34 5.55 -26.65
CA ASN A 111 -3.81 6.93 -26.75
C ASN A 111 -3.19 7.81 -25.65
N PRO A 112 -2.05 8.48 -25.92
CA PRO A 112 -1.29 9.26 -24.93
C PRO A 112 -1.87 10.66 -24.66
N PHE A 113 -2.88 11.08 -25.41
CA PHE A 113 -3.49 12.41 -25.28
C PHE A 113 -4.60 12.47 -24.24
N LEU A 114 -5.23 11.33 -23.93
CA LEU A 114 -6.37 11.28 -23.03
C LEU A 114 -5.92 11.37 -21.57
N MET A 115 -6.31 12.45 -20.89
CA MET A 115 -6.04 12.64 -19.46
C MET A 115 -6.62 11.50 -18.61
N ASN A 116 -7.78 10.95 -18.99
CA ASN A 116 -8.36 9.81 -18.27
C ASN A 116 -7.44 8.59 -18.26
N ASN A 117 -6.73 8.31 -19.35
CA ASN A 117 -5.76 7.20 -19.39
C ASN A 117 -4.59 7.47 -18.44
N PHE A 118 -4.16 8.72 -18.34
CA PHE A 118 -3.15 9.15 -17.40
C PHE A 118 -3.58 8.97 -15.94
N LEU A 119 -4.83 9.32 -15.61
CA LEU A 119 -5.37 9.16 -14.26
C LEU A 119 -5.57 7.70 -13.88
N VAL A 120 -6.03 6.86 -14.80
CA VAL A 120 -6.14 5.39 -14.59
C VAL A 120 -4.78 4.77 -14.35
N ASN A 121 -3.70 5.33 -14.90
CA ASN A 121 -2.33 4.95 -14.55
C ASN A 121 -1.93 5.49 -13.16
N LEU A 122 -2.05 6.80 -12.94
CA LEU A 122 -1.45 7.47 -11.78
C LEU A 122 -2.15 7.13 -10.46
N ILE A 123 -3.48 7.16 -10.42
CA ILE A 123 -4.23 7.02 -9.16
C ILE A 123 -4.06 5.62 -8.55
N PRO A 124 -4.31 4.52 -9.28
CA PRO A 124 -4.21 3.18 -8.72
C PRO A 124 -2.79 2.82 -8.29
N LEU A 125 -1.78 3.18 -9.08
CA LEU A 125 -0.38 2.99 -8.70
C LEU A 125 -0.07 3.77 -7.43
N THR A 126 -0.59 4.98 -7.27
CA THR A 126 -0.33 5.78 -6.06
C THR A 126 -0.97 5.14 -4.82
N LEU A 127 -2.21 4.66 -4.93
CA LEU A 127 -2.97 4.07 -3.82
C LEU A 127 -2.43 2.70 -3.37
N ALA A 128 -1.96 1.86 -4.30
CA ALA A 128 -1.62 0.47 -4.01
C ALA A 128 -0.55 0.29 -2.91
N PRO A 129 0.54 1.06 -2.86
CA PRO A 129 1.55 0.88 -1.82
C PRO A 129 1.10 1.23 -0.41
N ALA A 130 0.14 2.14 -0.24
CA ALA A 130 -0.47 2.39 1.08
C ALA A 130 -1.31 1.19 1.57
N LEU A 131 -1.92 0.43 0.65
CA LEU A 131 -2.59 -0.82 1.01
C LEU A 131 -1.57 -1.91 1.39
N PHE A 132 -0.44 -2.00 0.68
CA PHE A 132 0.62 -2.93 1.04
C PHE A 132 1.22 -2.60 2.42
N THR A 133 1.38 -1.33 2.76
CA THR A 133 1.89 -0.91 4.08
C THR A 133 0.89 -1.23 5.18
N ALA A 134 -0.41 -1.03 4.96
CA ALA A 134 -1.45 -1.47 5.89
C ALA A 134 -1.40 -2.99 6.15
N ALA A 135 -1.15 -3.81 5.12
CA ALA A 135 -0.96 -5.26 5.27
C ALA A 135 0.30 -5.61 6.09
N ILE A 136 1.39 -4.84 5.91
CA ILE A 136 2.62 -4.97 6.72
C ILE A 136 2.33 -4.59 8.17
N TYR A 137 1.64 -3.48 8.44
CA TYR A 137 1.31 -3.05 9.80
C TYR A 137 0.47 -4.08 10.56
N LEU A 138 -0.48 -4.72 9.87
CA LEU A 138 -1.27 -5.82 10.44
C LEU A 138 -0.42 -7.05 10.78
N SER A 139 0.56 -7.34 9.94
CA SER A 139 1.47 -8.47 10.14
C SER A 139 2.41 -8.18 11.31
N LEU A 140 3.02 -6.99 11.33
CA LEU A 140 3.97 -6.60 12.36
C LEU A 140 3.34 -6.53 13.74
N SER A 141 2.13 -5.98 13.87
CA SER A 141 1.39 -5.92 15.14
C SER A 141 1.25 -7.30 15.81
N ARG A 142 0.97 -8.33 15.00
CA ARG A 142 0.84 -9.71 15.50
C ARG A 142 2.20 -10.32 15.85
N VAL A 143 3.26 -10.00 15.10
CA VAL A 143 4.61 -10.42 15.43
C VAL A 143 5.06 -9.82 16.76
N PHE A 144 4.80 -8.53 16.98
CA PHE A 144 5.12 -7.87 18.24
C PHE A 144 4.34 -8.47 19.41
N PHE A 145 3.07 -8.81 19.22
CA PHE A 145 2.29 -9.51 20.25
C PHE A 145 2.89 -10.89 20.61
N ILE A 146 3.44 -11.61 19.63
CA ILE A 146 4.08 -12.93 19.88
C ILE A 146 5.45 -12.78 20.55
N LEU A 147 6.23 -11.75 20.19
CA LEU A 147 7.60 -11.56 20.69
C LEU A 147 7.68 -10.87 22.05
N ASP A 148 6.73 -9.99 22.36
CA ASP A 148 6.70 -9.22 23.61
C ASP A 148 5.28 -9.22 24.21
N PRO A 149 4.81 -10.37 24.74
CA PRO A 149 3.47 -10.48 25.33
C PRO A 149 3.27 -9.58 26.56
N SER A 150 4.35 -9.27 27.29
CA SER A 150 4.33 -8.40 28.47
C SER A 150 4.47 -6.91 28.15
N HIS A 151 4.62 -6.56 26.86
CA HIS A 151 4.82 -5.17 26.39
C HIS A 151 5.99 -4.44 27.06
N ALA A 152 7.00 -5.17 27.53
CA ALA A 152 8.10 -4.60 28.30
C ALA A 152 9.09 -3.82 27.41
N TYR A 153 9.11 -4.10 26.11
CA TYR A 153 10.10 -3.56 25.17
C TYR A 153 9.48 -2.66 24.10
N SER A 154 8.19 -2.81 23.81
CA SER A 154 7.45 -1.96 22.87
C SER A 154 7.01 -0.62 23.51
N ARG A 155 7.29 0.52 22.85
CA ARG A 155 6.89 1.85 23.36
C ARG A 155 5.39 2.11 23.26
N LEU A 156 4.74 1.52 22.27
CA LEU A 156 3.30 1.62 22.09
C LEU A 156 2.71 0.21 22.15
N LYS A 157 1.42 0.11 22.51
CA LYS A 157 0.71 -1.17 22.41
C LYS A 157 0.69 -1.62 20.93
N PRO A 158 0.95 -2.89 20.61
CA PRO A 158 1.04 -3.38 19.22
C PRO A 158 -0.17 -3.01 18.35
N GLN A 159 -1.36 -2.94 18.94
CA GLN A 159 -2.60 -2.57 18.24
C GLN A 159 -2.64 -1.09 17.84
N LEU A 160 -2.05 -0.22 18.67
CA LEU A 160 -2.05 1.21 18.44
C LEU A 160 -1.18 1.61 17.24
N TYR A 161 -0.10 0.86 16.98
CA TYR A 161 0.71 1.04 15.76
C TYR A 161 -0.17 0.92 14.52
N THR A 162 -0.91 -0.17 14.36
CA THR A 162 -1.75 -0.36 13.17
C THR A 162 -2.80 0.76 13.06
N TYR A 163 -3.47 1.15 14.13
CA TYR A 163 -4.51 2.17 14.04
C TYR A 163 -3.98 3.56 13.69
N ILE A 164 -2.88 4.01 14.32
CA ILE A 164 -2.30 5.34 14.06
C ILE A 164 -1.71 5.41 12.65
N PHE A 165 -0.89 4.43 12.27
CA PHE A 165 -0.18 4.49 10.99
C PHE A 165 -1.12 4.29 9.80
N VAL A 166 -2.12 3.39 9.91
CA VAL A 166 -3.14 3.23 8.85
C VAL A 166 -4.02 4.47 8.71
N SER A 167 -4.38 5.16 9.81
CA SER A 167 -5.22 6.36 9.70
C SER A 167 -4.46 7.54 9.08
N CYS A 168 -3.18 7.71 9.41
CA CYS A 168 -2.30 8.68 8.76
C CYS A 168 -2.14 8.39 7.26
N ASP A 169 -1.88 7.14 6.88
CA ASP A 169 -1.78 6.74 5.47
C ASP A 169 -3.12 6.96 4.75
N LEU A 170 -4.26 6.63 5.37
CA LEU A 170 -5.59 6.87 4.79
C LEU A 170 -5.85 8.36 4.54
N LEU A 171 -5.47 9.23 5.48
CA LEU A 171 -5.60 10.69 5.30
C LEU A 171 -4.74 11.16 4.10
N ALA A 172 -3.51 10.65 3.98
CA ALA A 172 -2.66 10.94 2.83
C ALA A 172 -3.29 10.48 1.50
N LEU A 173 -3.93 9.30 1.47
CA LEU A 173 -4.63 8.82 0.27
C LEU A 173 -5.82 9.72 -0.09
N VAL A 174 -6.56 10.21 0.90
CA VAL A 174 -7.66 11.15 0.66
C VAL A 174 -7.15 12.46 0.05
N LEU A 175 -6.04 13.00 0.57
CA LEU A 175 -5.40 14.19 0.00
C LEU A 175 -4.94 13.95 -1.45
N GLN A 176 -4.37 12.77 -1.75
CA GLN A 176 -3.96 12.41 -3.10
C GLN A 176 -5.15 12.28 -4.05
N ALA A 177 -6.25 11.65 -3.62
CA ALA A 177 -7.46 11.51 -4.41
C ALA A 177 -8.09 12.88 -4.72
N ILE A 178 -8.19 13.75 -3.71
CA ILE A 178 -8.71 15.12 -3.88
C ILE A 178 -7.78 15.93 -4.78
N GLY A 179 -6.48 15.91 -4.53
CA GLY A 179 -5.49 16.64 -5.33
C GLY A 179 -5.47 16.19 -6.80
N GLY A 180 -5.52 14.88 -7.04
CA GLY A 180 -5.61 14.30 -8.38
C GLY A 180 -6.91 14.67 -9.10
N ALA A 181 -8.05 14.64 -8.39
CA ALA A 181 -9.33 15.07 -8.94
C ALA A 181 -9.32 16.57 -9.30
N LEU A 182 -8.82 17.42 -8.40
CA LEU A 182 -8.69 18.86 -8.65
C LEU A 182 -7.78 19.15 -9.85
N ALA A 183 -6.66 18.44 -9.96
CA ALA A 183 -5.75 18.57 -11.10
C ALA A 183 -6.41 18.15 -12.42
N ALA A 184 -7.26 17.12 -12.39
CA ALA A 184 -7.96 16.60 -13.56
C ALA A 184 -9.11 17.49 -14.05
N THR A 185 -9.84 18.12 -13.12
CA THR A 185 -11.06 18.90 -13.43
C THR A 185 -10.81 20.41 -13.54
N ALA A 186 -9.58 20.87 -13.29
CA ALA A 186 -9.24 22.28 -13.37
C ALA A 186 -9.44 22.84 -14.78
N LYS A 187 -10.01 24.05 -14.85
CA LYS A 187 -10.24 24.77 -16.12
C LYS A 187 -9.08 25.68 -16.50
N ASP A 188 -8.15 25.90 -15.58
CA ASP A 188 -7.04 26.82 -15.73
C ASP A 188 -5.76 26.21 -15.13
N LYS A 189 -4.61 26.73 -15.55
CA LYS A 189 -3.30 26.21 -15.11
C LYS A 189 -3.13 26.33 -13.60
N ARG A 190 -3.60 27.41 -12.99
CA ARG A 190 -3.44 27.65 -11.55
C ARG A 190 -4.24 26.65 -10.72
N GLY A 191 -5.48 26.34 -11.13
CA GLY A 191 -6.28 25.28 -10.53
C GLY A 191 -5.61 23.90 -10.64
N SER A 192 -5.02 23.58 -11.80
CA SER A 192 -4.30 22.32 -12.00
C SER A 192 -3.07 22.22 -11.08
N ASP A 193 -2.26 23.26 -11.02
CA ASP A 193 -1.06 23.32 -10.17
C ASP A 193 -1.42 23.21 -8.68
N GLN A 194 -2.54 23.81 -8.26
CA GLN A 194 -3.06 23.64 -6.90
C GLN A 194 -3.42 22.19 -6.60
N GLY A 195 -4.12 21.50 -7.50
CA GLY A 195 -4.44 20.09 -7.36
C GLY A 195 -3.19 19.22 -7.21
N VAL A 196 -2.18 19.45 -8.05
CA VAL A 196 -0.88 18.76 -7.97
C VAL A 196 -0.21 19.00 -6.62
N ARG A 197 -0.20 20.23 -6.10
CA ARG A 197 0.38 20.54 -4.77
C ARG A 197 -0.34 19.82 -3.62
N VAL A 198 -1.67 19.74 -3.67
CA VAL A 198 -2.47 18.99 -2.68
C VAL A 198 -2.11 17.50 -2.74
N MET A 199 -1.94 16.94 -3.94
CA MET A 199 -1.54 15.56 -4.12
C MET A 199 -0.13 15.29 -3.57
N ILE A 200 0.85 16.17 -3.85
CA ILE A 200 2.21 16.10 -3.31
C ILE A 200 2.20 16.16 -1.78
N ALA A 201 1.38 17.01 -1.17
CA ALA A 201 1.28 17.09 0.29
C ALA A 201 0.85 15.74 0.90
N GLY A 202 -0.08 15.02 0.27
CA GLY A 202 -0.44 13.66 0.65
C GLY A 202 0.74 12.70 0.54
N LEU A 203 1.46 12.69 -0.58
CA LEU A 203 2.65 11.85 -0.77
C LEU A 203 3.75 12.11 0.29
N ILE A 204 4.01 13.38 0.62
CA ILE A 204 4.99 13.75 1.65
C ILE A 204 4.53 13.27 3.03
N SER A 205 3.26 13.46 3.37
CA SER A 205 2.70 12.97 4.63
C SER A 205 2.85 11.46 4.78
N GLN A 206 2.64 10.70 3.70
CA GLN A 206 2.86 9.26 3.66
C GLN A 206 4.33 8.88 3.88
N VAL A 207 5.28 9.58 3.25
CA VAL A 207 6.73 9.36 3.44
C VAL A 207 7.14 9.63 4.88
N ILE A 208 6.68 10.74 5.47
CA ILE A 208 6.99 11.08 6.88
C ILE A 208 6.44 10.00 7.82
N THR A 209 5.19 9.59 7.60
CA THR A 209 4.52 8.55 8.40
C THR A 209 5.29 7.23 8.33
N MET A 210 5.74 6.82 7.14
CA MET A 210 6.54 5.63 6.93
C MET A 210 7.92 5.71 7.61
N ALA A 211 8.59 6.86 7.53
CA ALA A 211 9.89 7.07 8.16
C ALA A 211 9.79 6.96 9.70
N LEU A 212 8.74 7.55 10.30
CA LEU A 212 8.47 7.41 11.73
C LEU A 212 8.22 5.96 12.12
N PHE A 213 7.45 5.22 11.33
CA PHE A 213 7.21 3.80 11.55
C PHE A 213 8.50 2.98 11.52
N LEU A 214 9.36 3.17 10.50
CA LEU A 214 10.66 2.52 10.40
C LEU A 214 11.55 2.85 11.60
N GLY A 215 11.54 4.11 12.06
CA GLY A 215 12.27 4.53 13.27
C GLY A 215 11.81 3.81 14.53
N LEU A 216 10.49 3.70 14.74
CA LEU A 216 9.93 2.99 15.89
C LEU A 216 10.21 1.48 15.83
N TRP A 217 10.14 0.87 14.65
CA TRP A 217 10.50 -0.53 14.47
C TRP A 217 11.99 -0.74 14.74
N GLY A 218 12.86 0.16 14.29
CA GLY A 218 14.29 0.15 14.60
C GLY A 218 14.56 0.22 16.11
N ASP A 219 13.90 1.14 16.84
CA ASP A 219 14.01 1.26 18.30
C ASP A 219 13.57 -0.03 19.01
N PHE A 220 12.44 -0.64 18.60
CA PHE A 220 12.00 -1.94 19.11
C PHE A 220 13.05 -3.03 18.86
N ALA A 221 13.56 -3.14 17.64
CA ALA A 221 14.55 -4.15 17.26
C ALA A 221 15.85 -4.02 18.08
N VAL A 222 16.35 -2.80 18.28
CA VAL A 222 17.55 -2.53 19.09
C VAL A 222 17.31 -2.87 20.56
N ARG A 223 16.17 -2.47 21.14
CA ARG A 223 15.81 -2.76 22.53
C ARG A 223 15.68 -4.26 22.77
N HIS A 224 14.97 -4.96 21.89
CA HIS A 224 14.82 -6.41 21.97
C HIS A 224 16.17 -7.14 21.88
N ARG A 225 17.08 -6.72 20.99
CA ARG A 225 18.44 -7.28 20.91
C ARG A 225 19.28 -7.01 22.16
N ARG A 226 19.21 -5.80 22.71
CA ARG A 226 19.95 -5.42 23.94
C ARG A 226 19.41 -6.15 25.18
N ALA A 227 18.09 -6.35 25.26
CA ALA A 227 17.47 -7.12 26.34
C ALA A 227 17.90 -8.59 26.26
N ARG A 228 17.89 -9.20 25.07
CA ARG A 228 18.33 -10.59 24.86
C ARG A 228 19.80 -10.82 25.23
N GLY A 229 20.65 -9.79 25.12
CA GLY A 229 22.04 -9.82 25.60
C GLY A 229 22.21 -9.67 27.13
N ARG A 230 21.18 -9.20 27.85
CA ARG A 230 21.16 -9.05 29.32
C ARG A 230 20.44 -10.18 30.05
N THR A 231 19.54 -10.89 29.38
CA THR A 231 18.71 -11.95 30.00
C THR A 231 19.45 -13.25 30.29
N THR A 232 20.74 -13.38 29.90
CA THR A 232 21.59 -14.49 30.40
C THR A 232 21.86 -14.40 31.91
N GLY A 233 21.58 -13.26 32.56
CA GLY A 233 21.76 -13.05 34.00
C GLY A 233 20.47 -12.84 34.83
N LYS A 234 19.27 -12.93 34.24
CA LYS A 234 17.97 -12.73 34.93
C LYS A 234 17.01 -13.90 34.77
N LEU A 235 17.54 -15.12 34.57
CA LEU A 235 16.74 -16.33 34.43
C LEU A 235 15.99 -16.70 35.75
N GLY A 236 16.56 -16.37 36.91
CA GLY A 236 16.01 -16.81 38.21
C GLY A 236 14.78 -16.07 38.76
N MET A 237 14.37 -14.92 38.19
CA MET A 237 13.21 -14.15 38.71
C MET A 237 11.97 -14.31 37.82
N TYR A 238 12.15 -14.60 36.53
CA TYR A 238 11.04 -14.98 35.64
C TYR A 238 10.60 -16.43 35.87
N GLU A 239 11.50 -17.32 36.29
CA GLU A 239 11.18 -18.70 36.71
C GLU A 239 10.19 -18.75 37.89
N ALA A 240 10.21 -17.73 38.77
CA ALA A 240 9.31 -17.64 39.93
C ALA A 240 7.86 -17.25 39.57
N LEU A 241 7.64 -16.48 38.50
CA LEU A 241 6.29 -16.19 37.97
C LEU A 241 5.77 -17.30 37.04
N GLU A 242 6.67 -18.11 36.49
CA GLU A 242 6.38 -19.26 35.64
C GLU A 242 5.83 -20.48 36.41
N ALA A 243 5.79 -20.42 37.75
CA ALA A 243 5.29 -21.50 38.61
C ALA A 243 3.75 -21.58 38.67
N SER A 244 3.01 -20.69 37.98
CA SER A 244 1.56 -20.86 37.77
C SER A 244 1.30 -21.90 36.67
N ASN A 245 0.91 -23.10 37.11
CA ASN A 245 0.76 -24.30 36.28
C ASN A 245 -0.30 -24.21 35.15
N ALA A 246 -1.12 -23.15 35.10
CA ALA A 246 -2.11 -22.96 34.04
C ALA A 246 -1.50 -22.40 32.73
N PHE A 247 -0.33 -21.75 32.79
CA PHE A 247 0.25 -21.03 31.65
C PHE A 247 1.32 -21.84 30.88
N LYS A 248 1.94 -22.83 31.53
CA LYS A 248 3.02 -23.65 30.95
C LYS A 248 2.57 -24.69 29.91
N TRP A 249 1.32 -25.15 29.96
CA TRP A 249 0.87 -26.26 29.10
C TRP A 249 0.46 -25.82 27.68
N PHE A 250 -0.06 -24.60 27.50
CA PHE A 250 -0.68 -24.20 26.22
C PHE A 250 0.21 -23.36 25.28
N GLN A 251 1.17 -22.57 25.79
CA GLN A 251 1.88 -21.58 24.95
C GLN A 251 3.35 -21.89 24.64
N TRP A 252 4.04 -22.75 25.41
CA TRP A 252 5.49 -22.93 25.28
C TRP A 252 5.94 -24.35 24.88
N SER A 253 5.14 -25.39 25.14
CA SER A 253 5.54 -26.79 24.89
C SER A 253 5.61 -27.19 23.41
N LYS A 254 5.09 -26.38 22.47
CA LYS A 254 4.93 -26.77 21.05
C LYS A 254 5.41 -25.75 20.03
N TRP A 255 6.28 -24.80 20.38
CA TRP A 255 6.91 -23.91 19.39
C TRP A 255 8.35 -24.36 19.09
N PRO A 256 8.56 -25.32 18.15
CA PRO A 256 9.88 -25.87 17.86
C PRO A 256 10.86 -24.78 17.39
N ARG A 257 12.16 -24.95 17.69
CA ARG A 257 13.28 -24.05 17.29
C ARG A 257 13.27 -23.66 15.80
N ARG A 258 12.68 -24.47 14.92
CA ARG A 258 12.45 -24.18 13.49
C ARG A 258 11.56 -22.94 13.25
N ASN A 259 10.61 -22.63 14.14
CA ASN A 259 9.68 -21.50 13.99
C ASN A 259 10.32 -20.15 14.39
N MET A 260 11.39 -20.16 15.18
CA MET A 260 12.10 -18.93 15.55
C MET A 260 12.88 -18.35 14.37
N ILE A 261 13.55 -19.21 13.59
CA ILE A 261 14.24 -18.81 12.36
C ILE A 261 13.22 -18.31 11.34
N ALA A 262 12.10 -19.02 11.15
CA ALA A 262 11.04 -18.58 10.26
C ALA A 262 10.49 -17.20 10.64
N THR A 263 10.29 -16.94 11.94
CA THR A 263 9.81 -15.64 12.44
C THR A 263 10.83 -14.53 12.22
N ALA A 264 12.12 -14.80 12.44
CA ALA A 264 13.19 -13.85 12.17
C ALA A 264 13.31 -13.53 10.66
N LEU A 265 13.19 -14.54 9.80
CA LEU A 265 13.17 -14.36 8.35
C LEU A 265 11.94 -13.58 7.89
N THR A 266 10.77 -13.81 8.51
CA THR A 266 9.56 -13.02 8.22
C THR A 266 9.72 -11.57 8.63
N LEU A 267 10.33 -11.27 9.79
CA LEU A 267 10.64 -9.89 10.16
C LEU A 267 11.61 -9.23 9.19
N LEU A 268 12.64 -9.96 8.75
CA LEU A 268 13.56 -9.47 7.73
C LEU A 268 12.83 -9.21 6.41
N GLY A 269 11.98 -10.13 5.96
CA GLY A 269 11.18 -9.99 4.75
C GLY A 269 10.20 -8.81 4.82
N LEU A 270 9.50 -8.65 5.95
CA LEU A 270 8.63 -7.48 6.19
C LEU A 270 9.45 -6.19 6.16
N PHE A 271 10.64 -6.15 6.77
CA PHE A 271 11.49 -4.96 6.83
C PHE A 271 12.00 -4.58 5.43
N VAL A 272 12.49 -5.56 4.67
CA VAL A 272 12.92 -5.36 3.27
C VAL A 272 11.74 -4.87 2.42
N ALA A 273 10.55 -5.46 2.55
CA ALA A 273 9.36 -5.01 1.84
C ALA A 273 8.98 -3.56 2.21
N THR A 274 9.05 -3.18 3.49
CA THR A 274 8.83 -1.79 3.93
C THR A 274 9.85 -0.84 3.34
N LEU A 275 11.14 -1.20 3.30
CA LEU A 275 12.18 -0.37 2.69
C LEU A 275 11.96 -0.17 1.19
N LEU A 276 11.59 -1.22 0.45
CA LEU A 276 11.30 -1.13 -0.98
C LEU A 276 10.10 -0.20 -1.25
N ILE A 277 9.03 -0.32 -0.46
CA ILE A 277 7.87 0.57 -0.56
C ILE A 277 8.26 2.01 -0.17
N PHE A 278 9.13 2.19 0.83
CA PHE A 278 9.59 3.51 1.26
C PHE A 278 10.40 4.22 0.18
N VAL A 279 11.35 3.53 -0.46
CA VAL A 279 12.12 4.05 -1.60
C VAL A 279 11.18 4.47 -2.73
N ARG A 280 10.18 3.64 -3.03
CA ARG A 280 9.14 3.95 -4.01
C ARG A 280 8.36 5.22 -3.62
N CYS A 281 7.95 5.37 -2.37
CA CYS A 281 7.21 6.56 -1.92
C CYS A 281 8.04 7.83 -2.04
N ILE A 282 9.36 7.76 -1.76
CA ILE A 282 10.29 8.87 -2.00
C ILE A 282 10.37 9.20 -3.49
N TYR A 283 10.50 8.17 -4.35
CA TYR A 283 10.50 8.36 -5.80
C TYR A 283 9.23 9.07 -6.27
N ARG A 284 8.04 8.71 -5.77
CA ARG A 284 6.79 9.38 -6.15
C ARG A 284 6.71 10.84 -5.74
N VAL A 285 7.24 11.20 -4.57
CA VAL A 285 7.36 12.61 -4.20
C VAL A 285 8.27 13.35 -5.18
N ALA A 286 9.43 12.77 -5.49
CA ALA A 286 10.39 13.37 -6.41
C ALA A 286 9.86 13.49 -7.85
N GLU A 287 9.16 12.46 -8.34
CA GLU A 287 8.57 12.41 -9.67
C GLU A 287 7.56 13.53 -9.89
N LEU A 288 6.71 13.79 -8.88
CA LEU A 288 5.63 14.76 -8.97
C LEU A 288 6.01 16.15 -8.45
N TRP A 289 7.21 16.33 -7.90
CA TRP A 289 7.66 17.60 -7.32
C TRP A 289 7.58 18.77 -8.30
N GLU A 290 7.98 18.54 -9.55
CA GLU A 290 7.92 19.50 -10.66
C GLU A 290 6.57 19.46 -11.41
N GLY A 291 5.62 18.66 -10.94
CA GLY A 291 4.37 18.36 -11.63
C GLY A 291 4.54 17.39 -12.80
N PHE A 292 3.49 17.23 -13.61
CA PHE A 292 3.46 16.23 -14.68
C PHE A 292 4.44 16.50 -15.84
N GLY A 293 4.88 17.75 -15.99
CA GLY A 293 5.88 18.15 -17.00
C GLY A 293 7.33 18.07 -16.50
N GLY A 294 7.58 17.58 -15.29
CA GLY A 294 8.92 17.47 -14.72
C GLY A 294 9.82 16.51 -15.47
N HIS A 295 11.13 16.71 -15.37
CA HIS A 295 12.10 15.84 -16.06
C HIS A 295 11.97 14.37 -15.61
N LEU A 296 11.76 14.16 -14.31
CA LEU A 296 11.69 12.82 -13.72
C LEU A 296 10.38 12.08 -14.08
N ALA A 297 9.25 12.80 -14.14
CA ALA A 297 7.96 12.25 -14.59
C ALA A 297 8.00 11.78 -16.06
N ASN A 298 8.82 12.44 -16.88
CA ASN A 298 8.95 12.19 -18.31
C ASN A 298 10.14 11.28 -18.66
N HIS A 299 10.74 10.61 -17.68
CA HIS A 299 11.83 9.67 -17.89
C HIS A 299 11.37 8.23 -17.61
N GLU A 300 11.12 7.45 -18.68
CA GLU A 300 10.53 6.11 -18.56
C GLU A 300 11.40 5.15 -17.75
N ALA A 301 12.73 5.19 -17.95
CA ALA A 301 13.62 4.21 -17.32
C ALA A 301 13.61 4.32 -15.79
N SER A 302 13.53 5.54 -15.23
CA SER A 302 13.42 5.73 -13.78
C SER A 302 12.10 5.19 -13.24
N PHE A 303 10.99 5.46 -13.93
CA PHE A 303 9.69 4.89 -13.58
C PHE A 303 9.74 3.36 -13.58
N MET A 304 10.27 2.76 -14.65
CA MET A 304 10.33 1.32 -14.82
C MET A 304 11.20 0.61 -13.78
N VAL A 305 12.15 1.30 -13.15
CA VAL A 305 13.02 0.75 -12.09
C VAL A 305 12.44 0.96 -10.70
N PHE A 306 11.97 2.18 -10.39
CA PHE A 306 11.57 2.55 -9.04
C PHE A 306 10.10 2.26 -8.69
N GLU A 307 9.26 1.96 -9.68
CA GLU A 307 7.86 1.55 -9.44
C GLU A 307 7.71 0.02 -9.47
N GLY A 308 7.59 -0.57 -10.66
CA GLY A 308 7.23 -1.98 -10.84
C GLY A 308 8.11 -2.95 -10.06
N PRO A 309 9.43 -2.97 -10.27
CA PRO A 309 10.34 -3.90 -9.58
C PRO A 309 10.31 -3.76 -8.07
N MET A 310 10.25 -2.54 -7.53
CA MET A 310 10.23 -2.31 -6.08
C MET A 310 9.00 -2.94 -5.43
N ILE A 311 7.83 -2.76 -6.04
CA ILE A 311 6.58 -3.35 -5.53
C ILE A 311 6.52 -4.86 -5.80
N ILE A 312 6.95 -5.32 -6.98
CA ILE A 312 7.03 -6.76 -7.29
C ILE A 312 7.89 -7.48 -6.26
N LEU A 313 9.09 -6.95 -5.95
CA LEU A 313 9.99 -7.54 -4.96
C LEU A 313 9.41 -7.49 -3.56
N ALA A 314 8.77 -6.37 -3.17
CA ALA A 314 8.12 -6.25 -1.87
C ALA A 314 7.00 -7.29 -1.71
N VAL A 315 6.08 -7.38 -2.68
CA VAL A 315 4.96 -8.32 -2.62
C VAL A 315 5.41 -9.77 -2.78
N ALA A 316 6.43 -10.04 -3.60
CA ALA A 316 7.05 -11.37 -3.67
C ALA A 316 7.61 -11.79 -2.31
N GLY A 317 8.29 -10.88 -1.60
CA GLY A 317 8.74 -11.11 -0.22
C GLY A 317 7.59 -11.40 0.74
N LEU A 318 6.51 -10.62 0.68
CA LEU A 318 5.28 -10.87 1.45
C LEU A 318 4.60 -12.20 1.09
N THR A 319 4.74 -12.66 -0.14
CA THR A 319 4.22 -13.95 -0.62
C THR A 319 5.03 -15.12 -0.08
N TRP A 320 6.36 -14.97 -0.08
CA TRP A 320 7.27 -15.99 0.42
C TRP A 320 7.11 -16.17 1.93
N PHE A 321 7.11 -15.07 2.67
CA PHE A 321 6.93 -15.04 4.12
C PHE A 321 5.48 -14.81 4.54
N HIS A 322 4.54 -15.40 3.79
CA HIS A 322 3.12 -15.21 4.03
C HIS A 322 2.76 -15.53 5.49
N PRO A 323 2.08 -14.63 6.22
CA PRO A 323 1.86 -14.80 7.65
C PRO A 323 1.11 -16.09 8.02
N GLY A 324 0.21 -16.54 7.15
CA GLY A 324 -0.51 -17.80 7.32
C GLY A 324 0.37 -19.06 7.31
N ARG A 325 1.55 -19.01 6.65
CA ARG A 325 2.52 -20.11 6.65
C ARG A 325 3.40 -20.11 7.88
N VAL A 326 3.79 -18.91 8.33
CA VAL A 326 4.76 -18.71 9.41
C VAL A 326 4.10 -18.86 10.77
N PHE A 327 2.91 -18.28 10.94
CA PHE A 327 2.21 -18.22 12.23
C PHE A 327 1.09 -19.26 12.35
N GLY A 328 0.65 -19.87 11.24
CA GLY A 328 -0.35 -20.94 11.24
C GLY A 328 -1.59 -20.60 12.08
N GLU A 329 -1.90 -21.47 13.04
CA GLU A 329 -3.06 -21.34 13.93
C GLU A 329 -2.97 -20.14 14.89
N VAL A 330 -1.76 -19.65 15.18
CA VAL A 330 -1.52 -18.52 16.11
C VAL A 330 -1.93 -17.17 15.49
N TRP A 331 -2.03 -17.10 14.16
CA TRP A 331 -2.41 -15.88 13.44
C TRP A 331 -3.77 -15.33 13.87
N GLY A 332 -4.78 -16.19 14.01
CA GLY A 332 -6.13 -15.81 14.39
C GLY A 332 -6.23 -15.23 15.80
N PRO A 333 -5.78 -15.95 16.84
CA PRO A 333 -5.74 -15.48 18.22
C PRO A 333 -4.95 -14.18 18.41
N ALA A 334 -3.75 -14.06 17.79
CA ALA A 334 -2.93 -12.85 17.89
C ALA A 334 -3.64 -11.59 17.34
N GLY A 335 -4.54 -11.76 16.37
CA GLY A 335 -5.34 -10.66 15.81
C GLY A 335 -6.52 -10.21 16.68
N ARG A 336 -6.90 -10.98 17.71
CA ARG A 336 -8.03 -10.65 18.60
C ARG A 336 -7.63 -9.84 19.84
N GLY A 337 -6.35 -9.86 20.22
CA GLY A 337 -5.86 -9.18 21.42
C GLY A 337 -6.51 -9.65 22.73
N GLU A 338 -6.14 -9.03 23.85
CA GLU A 338 -6.50 -9.38 25.24
C GLU A 338 -8.00 -9.59 25.55
N ARG A 339 -8.93 -9.28 24.64
CA ARG A 339 -10.39 -9.43 24.86
C ARG A 339 -10.85 -10.87 25.15
N THR A 340 -10.01 -11.87 24.91
CA THR A 340 -10.26 -13.26 25.33
C THR A 340 -9.51 -13.64 26.62
N HIS A 341 -8.43 -12.95 26.96
CA HIS A 341 -7.69 -13.20 28.21
C HIS A 341 -8.52 -12.80 29.43
N GLY A 342 -9.31 -11.72 29.35
CA GLY A 342 -10.26 -11.36 30.42
C GLY A 342 -11.39 -12.38 30.59
N LYS A 343 -11.95 -12.90 29.49
CA LYS A 343 -13.06 -13.88 29.54
C LYS A 343 -12.63 -15.27 30.02
N LEU A 344 -11.43 -15.73 29.64
CA LEU A 344 -10.88 -17.00 30.12
C LEU A 344 -10.34 -16.90 31.56
N ALA A 345 -9.87 -15.72 31.97
CA ALA A 345 -9.50 -15.46 33.36
C ALA A 345 -10.74 -15.44 34.27
N ASP A 346 -11.83 -14.78 33.86
CA ASP A 346 -13.11 -14.78 34.59
C ASP A 346 -13.69 -16.20 34.74
N GLU A 347 -13.78 -16.98 33.65
CA GLU A 347 -14.26 -18.37 33.70
C GLU A 347 -13.35 -19.29 34.53
N GLY A 348 -12.04 -19.04 34.54
CA GLY A 348 -11.08 -19.78 35.37
C GLY A 348 -11.15 -19.43 36.86
N SER A 349 -11.49 -18.19 37.21
CA SER A 349 -11.70 -17.75 38.60
C SER A 349 -13.04 -18.22 39.18
N GLU A 350 -14.12 -18.28 38.40
CA GLU A 350 -15.41 -18.84 38.86
C GLU A 350 -15.32 -20.33 39.16
N VAL A 351 -14.59 -21.11 38.34
CA VAL A 351 -14.41 -22.56 38.56
C VAL A 351 -13.53 -22.86 39.78
N SER A 352 -12.52 -22.02 40.05
CA SER A 352 -11.61 -22.22 41.19
C SER A 352 -12.19 -21.77 42.54
N LEU A 353 -13.14 -20.83 42.57
CA LEU A 353 -13.89 -20.50 43.79
C LEU A 353 -14.99 -21.52 44.15
N ALA A 354 -15.50 -22.27 43.17
CA ALA A 354 -16.52 -23.30 43.43
C ALA A 354 -15.97 -24.59 44.07
N THR A 355 -14.64 -24.75 44.15
CA THR A 355 -14.01 -26.01 44.59
C THR A 355 -13.42 -25.96 46.01
N SER A 356 -13.54 -24.83 46.72
CA SER A 356 -12.98 -24.66 48.07
C SER A 356 -14.05 -24.63 49.17
N TYR A 357 -14.35 -25.83 49.70
CA TYR A 357 -14.91 -26.19 51.02
C TYR A 357 -16.44 -26.10 51.28
N PRO A 358 -17.00 -26.93 52.21
CA PRO A 358 -16.37 -27.93 53.09
C PRO A 358 -17.01 -29.34 53.11
N TYR A 359 -16.21 -30.37 53.42
CA TYR A 359 -16.66 -31.59 54.09
C TYR A 359 -15.82 -31.76 55.36
N GLU A 360 -16.35 -31.34 56.50
CA GLU A 360 -16.00 -31.89 57.82
C GLU A 360 -17.31 -32.21 58.54
N GLY A 361 -17.48 -33.48 58.86
CA GLY A 361 -18.64 -34.03 59.55
C GLY A 361 -18.36 -35.48 59.95
N VAL A 362 -17.74 -35.64 61.12
CA VAL A 362 -17.85 -36.82 61.98
C VAL A 362 -18.25 -36.31 63.36
#